data_AF-A0A8S3DXH9-F1
#
_entry.id   AF-A0A8S3DXH9-F1
#
_cell.length_a   1.000
_cell.length_b   1.000
_cell.length_c   1.000
_cell.angle_alpha   90.00
_cell.angle_beta   90.00
_cell.angle_gamma   90.00
#
_symmetry.space_group_name_H-M   'P 1'
#
loop_
_entity.id
_entity.type
_entity.pdbx_description
1 polymer ?
#
loop_
_entity_poly.entity_id
_entity_poly.type
_entity_poly.pdbx_seq_one_letter_code
_entity_poly.pdbx_strand_id
1 'polypeptide(L)' 'TTNEGVLKQYYYDAYGRIRLFSDCLLTVAPLLYQQGPYASDWTNFMPPPQFHGICHGWHH' A
#
# COMPACT_ATOMS: atom_id res chain seq x y z
N THR A 1 -8.86 -15.75 -9.03
CA THR A 1 -7.59 -15.02 -8.84
C THR A 1 -7.92 -13.59 -8.45
N THR A 2 -7.09 -12.96 -7.62
CA THR A 2 -7.32 -11.57 -7.21
C THR A 2 -6.88 -10.62 -8.31
N ASN A 3 -7.62 -9.54 -8.55
CA ASN A 3 -7.19 -8.47 -9.46
C ASN A 3 -6.36 -7.43 -8.68
N GLU A 4 -5.04 -7.49 -8.84
CA GLU A 4 -4.10 -6.59 -8.14
C GLU A 4 -4.28 -5.12 -8.53
N GLY A 5 -4.71 -4.83 -9.77
CA GLY A 5 -4.97 -3.46 -10.21
C GLY A 5 -6.10 -2.80 -9.43
N VAL A 6 -7.19 -3.53 -9.18
CA VAL A 6 -8.32 -3.06 -8.37
C VAL A 6 -7.89 -2.81 -6.92
N LEU A 7 -7.07 -3.71 -6.35
CA LEU A 7 -6.56 -3.55 -4.99
C LEU A 7 -5.62 -2.34 -4.86
N LYS A 8 -4.71 -2.14 -5.82
CA LYS A 8 -3.82 -0.97 -5.85
C LYS A 8 -4.61 0.33 -5.99
N GLN A 9 -5.63 0.37 -6.84
CA GLN A 9 -6.50 1.54 -6.99
C GLN A 9 -7.24 1.88 -5.68
N TYR A 10 -7.74 0.87 -4.97
CA TYR A 10 -8.37 1.06 -3.66
C TYR A 10 -7.43 1.78 -2.68
N TYR A 11 -6.15 1.38 -2.60
CA TYR A 11 -5.19 2.04 -1.72
C TYR A 11 -4.91 3.50 -2.11
N TYR A 12 -4.81 3.80 -3.42
CA TYR A 12 -4.68 5.19 -3.88
C TYR A 12 -5.89 6.05 -3.50
N ASP A 13 -7.10 5.53 -3.72
CA ASP A 13 -8.34 6.25 -3.40
C ASP A 13 -8.50 6.47 -1.90
N ALA A 14 -8.18 5.45 -1.09
CA ALA A 14 -8.21 5.54 0.37
C ALA A 14 -7.19 6.56 0.90
N TYR A 15 -5.96 6.54 0.38
CA TYR A 15 -4.92 7.51 0.74
C TYR A 15 -5.39 8.95 0.46
N GLY A 16 -5.90 9.20 -0.75
CA GLY A 16 -6.38 10.52 -1.14
C GLY A 16 -7.48 11.02 -0.22
N ARG A 17 -8.42 10.16 0.18
CA ARG A 17 -9.50 10.52 1.12
C ARG A 17 -9.00 10.77 2.53
N ILE A 18 -8.10 9.95 3.06
CA ILE A 18 -7.62 10.08 4.43
C ILE A 18 -6.75 11.33 4.59
N ARG A 19 -5.89 11.64 3.60
CA ARG A 19 -5.01 12.81 3.63
C ARG A 19 -5.73 14.16 3.58
N LEU A 20 -7.03 14.17 3.28
CA LEU A 20 -7.87 15.37 3.46
C LEU A 20 -8.10 15.71 4.94
N PHE A 21 -7.90 14.74 5.85
CA PHE A 21 -8.29 14.86 7.26
C PHE A 21 -7.19 14.44 8.26
N SER A 22 -6.19 13.67 7.84
CA SER A 22 -5.16 13.13 8.74
C SER A 22 -3.82 12.81 8.06
N ASP A 23 -2.75 13.14 8.76
CA ASP A 23 -1.36 12.77 8.41
C ASP A 23 -0.88 11.52 9.15
N CYS A 24 -1.81 10.68 9.60
CA CYS A 24 -1.47 9.44 10.30
C CYS A 24 -0.65 8.47 9.42
N LEU A 25 0.05 7.55 10.08
CA LEU A 25 0.66 6.41 9.42
C LEU A 25 -0.43 5.50 8.84
N LEU A 26 -0.28 5.15 7.57
CA LEU A 26 -1.16 4.23 6.85
C LEU A 26 -0.40 2.96 6.51
N THR A 27 -1.05 1.81 6.70
CA THR A 27 -0.46 0.51 6.41
C THR A 27 -1.05 -0.04 5.12
N VAL A 28 -0.18 -0.48 4.21
CA VAL A 28 -0.55 -1.24 3.02
C VAL A 28 -0.14 -2.70 3.25
N ALA A 29 -1.09 -3.62 3.14
CA ALA A 29 -0.85 -5.05 3.24
C ALA A 29 -1.00 -5.70 1.84
N PRO A 30 0.07 -6.30 1.29
CA PRO A 30 0.00 -7.06 0.04
C PRO A 30 -0.82 -8.33 0.16
N LEU A 31 -1.06 -9.00 -0.96
CA LEU A 31 -1.70 -10.32 -0.95
C LEU A 31 -0.85 -11.33 -0.19
N LEU A 32 -1.48 -12.32 0.43
CA LEU A 32 -0.81 -13.29 1.31
C LEU A 32 0.30 -14.10 0.62
N TYR A 33 0.25 -14.26 -0.70
CA TYR A 33 1.30 -14.94 -1.45
C TYR A 33 2.43 -14.01 -1.92
N GLN A 34 2.33 -12.71 -1.66
CA GLN A 34 3.30 -11.66 -2.04
C GLN A 34 4.01 -11.08 -0.80
N GLN A 35 4.10 -11.84 0.29
CA GLN A 35 4.64 -11.37 1.56
C GLN A 35 6.18 -11.39 1.52
N GLY A 36 6.78 -10.26 1.16
CA GLY A 36 8.22 -10.06 1.26
C GLY A 36 8.74 -8.94 0.35
N PRO A 37 9.83 -8.26 0.77
CA PRO A 37 10.39 -7.12 0.04
C PRO A 37 11.02 -7.50 -1.31
N TYR A 38 11.34 -8.77 -1.52
CA TYR A 38 11.96 -9.28 -2.76
C TYR A 38 10.98 -10.03 -3.68
N ALA A 39 9.78 -10.31 -3.18
CA ALA A 39 8.81 -11.20 -3.82
C ALA A 39 7.67 -10.44 -4.51
N SER A 40 7.65 -9.11 -4.45
CA SER A 40 6.43 -8.38 -4.76
C SER A 40 6.64 -6.99 -5.38
N ASP A 41 5.76 -6.65 -6.33
CA ASP A 41 5.56 -5.29 -6.86
C ASP A 41 5.12 -4.27 -5.79
N TRP A 42 4.96 -4.70 -4.54
CA TRP A 42 4.49 -3.87 -3.44
C TRP A 42 5.61 -3.12 -2.72
N THR A 43 6.86 -3.56 -2.83
CA THR A 43 8.02 -2.90 -2.19
C THR A 43 8.20 -1.44 -2.63
N ASN A 44 7.88 -1.14 -3.89
CA ASN A 44 7.92 0.22 -4.44
C ASN A 44 6.52 0.83 -4.61
N PHE A 45 5.48 0.22 -4.06
CA PHE A 45 4.12 0.72 -4.17
C PHE A 45 3.90 1.86 -3.18
N MET A 46 3.42 3.00 -3.69
CA MET A 46 3.28 4.27 -2.95
C MET A 46 4.60 4.80 -2.38
N PRO A 47 5.58 5.14 -3.24
CA PRO A 47 6.89 5.58 -2.80
C PRO A 47 6.90 7.06 -2.35
N PRO A 48 7.87 7.45 -1.51
CA PRO A 48 8.18 8.86 -1.27
C PRO A 48 8.84 9.51 -2.50
N PRO A 49 8.71 10.83 -2.71
CA PRO A 49 8.00 11.78 -1.85
C PRO A 49 6.50 11.89 -2.15
N GLN A 50 6.00 11.22 -3.20
CA GLN A 50 4.60 11.36 -3.63
C GLN A 50 3.61 10.87 -2.55
N PHE A 51 3.99 9.82 -1.81
CA PHE A 51 3.21 9.26 -0.72
C PHE A 51 4.05 9.27 0.57
N HIS A 52 3.56 9.95 1.60
CA HIS A 52 4.21 10.03 2.90
C HIS A 52 3.38 9.30 3.96
N GLY A 53 4.03 8.86 5.04
CA GLY A 53 3.38 8.14 6.13
C GLY A 53 2.80 6.79 5.67
N ILE A 54 3.53 6.06 4.81
CA ILE A 54 3.17 4.71 4.36
C ILE A 54 4.11 3.68 5.00
N CYS A 55 3.53 2.58 5.48
CA CYS A 55 4.24 1.40 5.97
C CYS A 55 3.70 0.16 5.26
N HIS A 56 4.56 -0.72 4.76
CA HIS A 56 4.13 -2.01 4.22
C HIS A 56 4.09 -3.05 5.34
N GLY A 57 2.90 -3.61 5.59
CA GLY A 57 2.68 -4.66 6.56
C GLY A 57 2.93 -6.03 5.94
N TRP A 58 3.88 -6.78 6.50
CA TRP A 58 4.22 -8.14 6.07
C TRP A 58 3.80 -9.15 7.14
N HIS A 59 3.24 -10.28 6.71
CA HIS A 59 2.89 -11.40 7.58
C HIS A 59 3.90 -12.54 7.37
N HIS A 60 4.40 -13.09 8.49
CA HIS A 60 5.37 -14.19 8.54
C HIS A 60 4.77 -15.40 9.25
#